data_AF-A0A9P5G6W0-F1
#
_entry.id   AF-A0A9P5G6W0-F1
#
_cell.length_a   1.000
_cell.length_b   1.000
_cell.length_c   1.000
_cell.angle_alpha   90.00
_cell.angle_beta   90.00
_cell.angle_gamma   90.00
#
_symmetry.space_group_name_H-M   'P 1'
#
loop_
_entity.id
_entity.type
_entity.pdbx_description
1 polymer ?
#
loop_
_entity_poly.entity_id
_entity_poly.type
_entity_poly.pdbx_seq_one_letter_code
_entity_poly.pdbx_strand_id
1 'polypeptide(L)'
;MSLKTAFSAPGKAFLAGGYLVLDPTYSAYVVALSARMHAVIQGDASNATTITVNSPQFAEGTWEFSAELAGASAYRAKSLTVLQWRKDQPERSLQVWTELNNANMGLVSLLDKFQKLHESNPELYNTVIEEAKRKSGSELLTSNKVLLKELANSFSYIRKGLKTMTLESGAPIEPESQTVILDESTKLPGVIGGVVPGAGGYDAICLLVATDSVESIKKQAAANQALQHVNWLDLQQENSGLACEDLNQYA
;
A
#
# COMPACT_ATOMS: atom_id res chain seq x y z
N MET A 1 -17.85 -26.96 -27.47
CA MET A 1 -18.32 -26.12 -26.33
C MET A 1 -17.26 -25.08 -26.08
N SER A 2 -17.61 -23.80 -25.99
CA SER A 2 -16.67 -22.78 -25.54
C SER A 2 -16.33 -23.04 -24.08
N LEU A 3 -15.06 -23.24 -23.76
CA LEU A 3 -14.62 -23.38 -22.38
C LEU A 3 -14.60 -21.99 -21.76
N LYS A 4 -15.40 -21.77 -20.70
CA LYS A 4 -15.39 -20.53 -19.92
C LYS A 4 -14.89 -20.87 -18.52
N THR A 5 -13.93 -20.12 -18.02
CA THR A 5 -13.40 -20.26 -16.65
C THR A 5 -13.20 -18.88 -16.05
N ALA A 6 -13.54 -18.70 -14.78
CA ALA A 6 -13.31 -17.46 -14.05
C ALA A 6 -12.32 -17.72 -12.91
N PHE A 7 -11.37 -16.81 -12.74
CA PHE A 7 -10.44 -16.79 -11.62
C PHE A 7 -10.44 -15.43 -10.96
N SER A 8 -10.04 -15.39 -9.69
CA SER A 8 -9.84 -14.14 -8.99
C SER A 8 -8.61 -14.17 -8.10
N ALA A 9 -8.04 -12.99 -7.83
CA ALA A 9 -6.97 -12.81 -6.88
C ALA A 9 -7.23 -11.60 -5.98
N PRO A 10 -6.83 -11.63 -4.70
CA PRO A 10 -6.98 -10.49 -3.81
C PRO A 10 -6.06 -9.35 -4.22
N GLY A 11 -6.54 -8.13 -4.01
CA GLY A 11 -5.74 -6.92 -4.02
C GLY A 11 -4.67 -6.96 -2.92
N LYS A 12 -3.66 -6.10 -3.04
CA LYS A 12 -2.52 -6.08 -2.11
C LYS A 12 -2.15 -4.66 -1.76
N ALA A 13 -1.99 -4.38 -0.47
CA ALA A 13 -1.39 -3.15 0.04
C ALA A 13 0.01 -3.45 0.58
N PHE A 14 1.02 -2.81 0.02
CA PHE A 14 2.39 -2.87 0.51
C PHE A 14 2.58 -1.80 1.57
N LEU A 15 2.62 -2.18 2.84
CA LEU A 15 2.87 -1.25 3.95
C LEU A 15 4.37 -0.94 4.11
N ALA A 16 5.23 -1.91 3.78
CA ALA A 16 6.68 -1.76 3.85
C ALA A 16 7.35 -2.50 2.67
N GLY A 17 8.50 -1.98 2.20
CA GLY A 17 9.29 -2.55 1.10
C GLY A 17 9.13 -1.78 -0.21
N GLY A 18 7.93 -1.76 -0.80
CA GLY A 18 7.66 -1.01 -2.04
C GLY A 18 8.65 -1.36 -3.15
N TYR A 19 9.31 -0.37 -3.76
CA TYR A 19 10.33 -0.56 -4.80
C TYR A 19 11.50 -1.47 -4.41
N LEU A 20 11.77 -1.68 -3.11
CA LEU A 20 12.89 -2.51 -2.67
C LEU A 20 12.77 -3.95 -3.17
N VAL A 21 11.55 -4.46 -3.38
CA VAL A 21 11.30 -5.83 -3.85
C VAL A 21 11.76 -6.09 -5.29
N LEU A 22 12.17 -5.05 -6.01
CA LEU A 22 12.85 -5.22 -7.30
C LEU A 22 14.21 -5.94 -7.15
N ASP A 23 14.76 -5.98 -5.94
CA ASP A 23 15.92 -6.77 -5.58
C ASP A 23 15.50 -7.85 -4.56
N PRO A 24 15.65 -9.15 -4.89
CA PRO A 24 15.14 -10.26 -4.08
C PRO A 24 15.80 -10.38 -2.70
N THR A 25 16.89 -9.65 -2.46
CA THR A 25 17.52 -9.55 -1.13
C THR A 25 16.62 -8.85 -0.11
N TYR A 26 15.68 -8.01 -0.55
CA TYR A 26 14.83 -7.21 0.32
C TYR A 26 13.43 -7.79 0.47
N SER A 27 12.91 -7.69 1.69
CA SER A 27 11.56 -8.16 2.04
C SER A 27 10.55 -7.02 2.06
N ALA A 28 9.28 -7.37 1.86
CA ALA A 28 8.15 -6.46 2.00
C ALA A 28 7.14 -7.00 3.01
N TYR A 29 6.40 -6.09 3.63
CA TYR A 29 5.21 -6.42 4.41
C TYR A 29 3.99 -6.04 3.59
N VAL A 30 3.20 -7.05 3.22
CA VAL A 30 2.08 -6.93 2.29
C VAL A 30 0.84 -7.50 2.94
N VAL A 31 -0.25 -6.73 2.92
CA VAL A 31 -1.56 -7.15 3.37
C VAL A 31 -2.41 -7.47 2.14
N ALA A 32 -2.90 -8.70 2.05
CA ALA A 32 -3.91 -9.08 1.06
C ALA A 32 -5.26 -8.49 1.49
N LEU A 33 -6.02 -7.99 0.51
CA LEU A 33 -7.25 -7.23 0.75
C LEU A 33 -8.47 -8.01 0.24
N SER A 34 -9.63 -7.78 0.87
CA SER A 34 -10.91 -8.37 0.50
C SER A 34 -11.40 -7.96 -0.90
N ALA A 35 -10.92 -6.84 -1.45
CA ALA A 35 -11.17 -6.47 -2.85
C ALA A 35 -10.43 -7.43 -3.78
N ARG A 36 -11.12 -7.95 -4.80
CA ARG A 36 -10.57 -8.94 -5.73
C ARG A 36 -10.56 -8.43 -7.16
N MET A 37 -9.53 -8.82 -7.90
CA MET A 37 -9.47 -8.67 -9.36
C MET A 37 -9.90 -9.99 -9.99
N HIS A 38 -10.71 -9.92 -11.03
CA HIS A 38 -11.29 -11.08 -11.69
C HIS A 38 -10.81 -11.18 -13.14
N ALA A 39 -10.54 -12.41 -13.58
CA ALA A 39 -10.22 -12.73 -14.96
C ALA A 39 -11.14 -13.84 -15.45
N VAL A 40 -11.93 -13.55 -16.48
CA VAL A 40 -12.79 -14.53 -17.14
C VAL A 40 -12.17 -14.86 -18.48
N ILE A 41 -11.82 -16.12 -18.68
CA ILE A 41 -11.26 -16.63 -19.93
C ILE A 41 -12.35 -17.42 -20.64
N GLN A 42 -12.63 -17.06 -21.89
CA GLN A 42 -13.52 -17.80 -22.78
C GLN A 42 -12.75 -18.20 -24.03
N GLY A 43 -12.61 -19.50 -24.25
CA GLY A 43 -12.00 -20.05 -25.46
C GLY A 43 -13.06 -20.39 -26.51
N ASP A 44 -12.80 -20.00 -27.75
CA ASP A 44 -13.53 -20.44 -28.94
C ASP A 44 -12.57 -21.09 -29.96
N ALA A 45 -13.07 -21.39 -31.16
CA ALA A 45 -12.25 -22.02 -32.22
C ALA A 45 -11.39 -21.00 -33.01
N SER A 46 -11.39 -19.72 -32.63
CA SER A 46 -10.63 -18.67 -33.30
C SER A 46 -9.21 -18.56 -32.74
N ASN A 47 -8.28 -18.05 -33.55
CA ASN A 47 -6.92 -17.72 -33.12
C ASN A 47 -6.79 -16.26 -32.65
N ALA A 48 -7.88 -15.51 -32.59
CA ALA A 48 -7.89 -14.12 -32.18
C ALA A 48 -8.03 -14.03 -30.66
N THR A 49 -7.19 -13.22 -30.00
CA THR A 49 -7.35 -12.94 -28.57
C THR A 49 -7.91 -11.54 -28.40
N THR A 50 -9.07 -11.43 -27.76
CA THR A 50 -9.62 -10.16 -27.31
C THR A 50 -9.47 -10.04 -25.80
N ILE A 51 -8.90 -8.94 -25.34
CA ILE A 51 -8.73 -8.62 -23.92
C ILE A 51 -9.65 -7.44 -23.61
N THR A 52 -10.66 -7.67 -22.78
CA THR A 52 -11.52 -6.60 -22.26
C THR A 52 -11.12 -6.31 -20.82
N VAL A 53 -10.73 -5.07 -20.55
CA VAL A 53 -10.47 -4.58 -19.19
C VAL A 53 -11.69 -3.80 -18.74
N ASN A 54 -12.32 -4.23 -17.66
CA ASN A 54 -13.44 -3.53 -17.02
C ASN A 54 -13.01 -3.00 -15.65
N SER A 55 -13.17 -1.70 -15.43
CA SER A 55 -12.81 -0.96 -14.22
C SER A 55 -13.84 0.16 -14.03
N PRO A 56 -15.05 -0.16 -13.55
CA PRO A 56 -16.20 0.76 -13.52
C PRO A 56 -15.98 1.98 -12.61
N GLN A 57 -14.93 1.98 -11.79
CA GLN A 57 -14.51 3.12 -10.98
C GLN A 57 -13.96 4.30 -11.81
N PHE A 58 -13.65 4.10 -13.09
CA PHE A 58 -13.20 5.17 -13.99
C PHE A 58 -14.30 5.56 -14.98
N ALA A 59 -14.36 6.84 -15.35
CA ALA A 59 -15.38 7.37 -16.24
C ALA A 59 -15.44 6.67 -17.62
N GLU A 60 -14.29 6.22 -18.13
CA GLU A 60 -14.15 5.39 -19.33
C GLU A 60 -13.62 3.99 -18.96
N GLY A 61 -14.22 3.37 -17.94
CA GLY A 61 -13.74 2.14 -17.31
C GLY A 61 -13.82 0.87 -18.15
N THR A 62 -13.96 0.93 -19.47
CA THR A 62 -13.98 -0.26 -20.31
C THR A 62 -13.08 -0.05 -21.52
N TRP A 63 -12.09 -0.92 -21.65
CA TRP A 63 -11.14 -0.92 -22.76
C TRP A 63 -11.11 -2.29 -23.41
N GLU A 64 -11.07 -2.31 -24.73
CA GLU A 64 -10.96 -3.53 -25.53
C GLU A 64 -9.66 -3.50 -26.34
N PHE A 65 -8.91 -4.58 -26.28
CA PHE A 65 -7.66 -4.76 -26.99
C PHE A 65 -7.73 -6.04 -27.81
N SER A 66 -7.28 -5.98 -29.06
CA SER A 66 -7.03 -7.18 -29.87
C SER A 66 -5.55 -7.52 -29.80
N ALA A 67 -5.22 -8.73 -29.37
CA ALA A 67 -3.87 -9.23 -29.33
C ALA A 67 -3.69 -10.30 -30.42
N GLU A 68 -2.74 -10.06 -31.31
CA GLU A 68 -2.18 -11.10 -32.16
C GLU A 68 -1.01 -11.75 -31.42
N LEU A 69 -0.93 -13.07 -31.44
CA LEU A 69 0.21 -13.83 -30.91
C LEU A 69 1.44 -13.68 -31.82
N ALA A 70 1.88 -12.45 -32.08
CA ALA A 70 3.19 -12.14 -32.62
C ALA A 70 4.15 -11.96 -31.43
N GLY A 71 5.33 -12.58 -31.50
CA GLY A 71 6.24 -12.82 -30.38
C GLY A 71 6.49 -11.64 -29.43
N ALA A 72 6.73 -11.99 -28.16
CA ALA A 72 7.07 -11.15 -27.01
C ALA A 72 7.15 -9.63 -27.27
N SER A 73 6.02 -8.92 -27.12
CA SER A 73 6.06 -7.48 -26.99
C SER A 73 6.60 -7.13 -25.58
N ALA A 74 7.69 -6.39 -25.52
CA ALA A 74 8.26 -5.90 -24.28
C ALA A 74 7.45 -4.69 -23.78
N TYR A 75 6.39 -4.92 -23.02
CA TYR A 75 5.74 -3.85 -22.26
C TYR A 75 6.73 -3.34 -21.19
N ARG A 76 7.23 -2.11 -21.36
CA ARG A 76 8.16 -1.48 -20.42
C ARG A 76 7.36 -0.60 -19.45
N ALA A 77 7.11 -1.11 -18.25
CA ALA A 77 6.49 -0.34 -17.17
C ALA A 77 7.37 0.85 -16.75
N LYS A 78 6.73 1.90 -16.18
CA LYS A 78 7.33 3.16 -15.64
C LYS A 78 8.42 2.99 -14.56
N SER A 79 8.88 1.77 -14.29
CA SER A 79 10.03 1.41 -13.44
C SER A 79 11.39 1.94 -13.95
N LEU A 80 11.43 2.50 -15.16
CA LEU A 80 12.67 2.97 -15.78
C LEU A 80 13.37 4.07 -14.97
N THR A 81 12.66 5.02 -14.37
CA THR A 81 13.32 6.17 -13.72
C THR A 81 14.00 5.80 -12.41
N VAL A 82 13.37 4.96 -11.57
CA VAL A 82 14.01 4.46 -10.33
C VAL A 82 15.20 3.57 -10.65
N LEU A 83 15.06 2.66 -11.62
CA LEU A 83 16.16 1.79 -12.04
C LEU A 83 17.30 2.57 -12.72
N GLN A 84 16.97 3.62 -13.47
CA GLN A 84 17.94 4.50 -14.10
C GLN A 84 18.69 5.32 -13.04
N TRP A 85 17.99 5.90 -12.08
CA TRP A 85 18.59 6.59 -10.93
C TRP A 85 19.59 5.69 -10.18
N ARG A 86 19.25 4.41 -9.96
CA ARG A 86 20.19 3.45 -9.36
C ARG A 86 21.45 3.22 -10.19
N LYS A 87 21.36 3.28 -11.52
CA LYS A 87 22.51 3.14 -12.42
C LYS A 87 23.36 4.39 -12.45
N ASP A 88 22.71 5.55 -12.46
CA ASP A 88 23.38 6.86 -12.56
C ASP A 88 24.07 7.25 -11.25
N GLN A 89 23.50 6.82 -10.11
CA GLN A 89 24.01 7.15 -8.77
C GLN A 89 24.06 5.91 -7.87
N PRO A 90 24.94 4.93 -8.14
CA PRO A 90 24.92 3.63 -7.47
C PRO A 90 25.19 3.71 -5.96
N GLU A 91 26.17 4.51 -5.53
CA GLU A 91 26.50 4.65 -4.09
C GLU A 91 25.39 5.36 -3.32
N ARG A 92 24.91 6.49 -3.85
CA ARG A 92 23.83 7.28 -3.22
C ARG A 92 22.53 6.50 -3.17
N SER A 93 22.14 5.87 -4.28
CA SER A 93 20.91 5.08 -4.33
C SER A 93 20.97 3.89 -3.38
N LEU A 94 22.10 3.19 -3.27
CA LEU A 94 22.29 2.10 -2.30
C LEU A 94 22.18 2.57 -0.85
N GLN A 95 22.73 3.74 -0.52
CA GLN A 95 22.57 4.34 0.81
C GLN A 95 21.08 4.56 1.13
N VAL A 96 20.35 5.25 0.25
CA VAL A 96 18.91 5.51 0.42
C VAL A 96 18.12 4.21 0.52
N TRP A 97 18.45 3.22 -0.33
CA TRP A 97 17.82 1.89 -0.33
C TRP A 97 18.00 1.18 1.01
N THR A 98 19.22 1.24 1.57
CA THR A 98 19.57 0.60 2.83
C THR A 98 18.89 1.28 4.01
N GLU A 99 18.90 2.61 4.05
CA GLU A 99 18.20 3.40 5.09
C GLU A 99 16.69 3.12 5.08
N LEU A 100 16.08 3.13 3.90
CA LEU A 100 14.65 2.83 3.74
C LEU A 100 14.33 1.38 4.13
N ASN A 101 15.18 0.42 3.76
CA ASN A 101 15.00 -0.98 4.17
C ASN A 101 15.06 -1.14 5.69
N ASN A 102 16.04 -0.50 6.34
CA ASN A 102 16.16 -0.54 7.80
C ASN A 102 14.93 0.04 8.49
N ALA A 103 14.38 1.14 7.97
CA ALA A 103 13.15 1.73 8.48
C ALA A 103 11.93 0.80 8.29
N ASN A 104 11.80 0.19 7.10
CA ASN A 104 10.75 -0.77 6.76
C ASN A 104 10.79 -2.01 7.68
N MET A 105 11.95 -2.64 7.82
CA MET A 105 12.09 -3.83 8.66
C MET A 105 12.00 -3.50 10.15
N GLY A 106 12.38 -2.27 10.55
CA GLY A 106 12.13 -1.74 11.88
C GLY A 106 10.63 -1.65 12.19
N LEU A 107 9.81 -1.15 11.26
CA LEU A 107 8.34 -1.14 11.38
C LEU A 107 7.80 -2.56 11.55
N VAL A 108 8.22 -3.51 10.70
CA VAL A 108 7.76 -4.91 10.76
C VAL A 108 8.12 -5.56 12.11
N SER A 109 9.34 -5.33 12.60
CA SER A 109 9.76 -5.82 13.91
C SER A 109 8.93 -5.22 15.05
N LEU A 110 8.56 -3.94 14.96
CA LEU A 110 7.69 -3.31 15.96
C LEU A 110 6.29 -3.93 15.95
N LEU A 111 5.69 -4.18 14.78
CA LEU A 111 4.38 -4.85 14.71
C LEU A 111 4.41 -6.23 15.39
N ASP A 112 5.46 -7.02 15.18
CA ASP A 112 5.67 -8.30 15.89
C ASP A 112 5.81 -8.11 17.41
N LYS A 113 6.52 -7.06 17.87
CA LYS A 113 6.58 -6.73 19.31
C LYS A 113 5.21 -6.37 19.89
N PHE A 114 4.36 -5.66 19.14
CA PHE A 114 2.99 -5.35 19.57
C PHE A 114 2.15 -6.62 19.70
N GLN A 115 2.26 -7.56 18.77
CA GLN A 115 1.60 -8.86 18.87
C GLN A 115 2.07 -9.62 20.12
N LYS A 116 3.39 -9.74 20.32
CA LYS A 116 3.96 -10.41 21.51
C LYS A 116 3.55 -9.74 22.81
N LEU A 117 3.45 -8.41 22.83
CA LEU A 117 2.96 -7.67 24.00
C LEU A 117 1.49 -7.99 24.28
N HIS A 118 0.66 -8.06 23.24
CA HIS A 118 -0.74 -8.47 23.39
C HIS A 118 -0.87 -9.87 23.99
N GLU A 119 -0.07 -10.82 23.50
CA GLU A 119 -0.08 -12.22 23.99
C GLU A 119 0.46 -12.35 25.43
N SER A 120 1.50 -11.61 25.78
CA SER A 120 2.19 -11.76 27.08
C SER A 120 1.67 -10.85 28.20
N ASN A 121 1.17 -9.64 27.86
CA ASN A 121 0.65 -8.68 28.83
C ASN A 121 -0.49 -7.83 28.20
N PRO A 122 -1.71 -8.38 28.12
CA PRO A 122 -2.87 -7.70 27.54
C PRO A 122 -3.21 -6.38 28.23
N GLU A 123 -3.01 -6.27 29.55
CA GLU A 123 -3.28 -5.04 30.31
C GLU A 123 -2.36 -3.91 29.85
N LEU A 124 -1.04 -4.17 29.80
CA LEU A 124 -0.07 -3.18 29.33
C LEU A 124 -0.34 -2.81 27.87
N TYR A 125 -0.62 -3.80 27.01
CA TYR A 125 -1.04 -3.57 25.62
C TYR A 125 -2.22 -2.58 25.54
N ASN A 126 -3.29 -2.83 26.31
CA ASN A 126 -4.45 -1.95 26.33
C ASN A 126 -4.11 -0.54 26.78
N THR A 127 -3.22 -0.35 27.78
CA THR A 127 -2.78 1.01 28.16
C THR A 127 -2.05 1.74 27.04
N VAL A 128 -1.30 0.99 26.21
CA VAL A 128 -0.59 1.53 25.05
C VAL A 128 -1.60 1.93 23.97
N ILE A 129 -2.56 1.06 23.64
CA ILE A 129 -3.60 1.36 22.65
C ILE A 129 -4.49 2.54 23.10
N GLU A 130 -4.82 2.65 24.39
CA GLU A 130 -5.58 3.77 24.93
C GLU A 130 -4.84 5.11 24.82
N GLU A 131 -3.51 5.12 24.85
CA GLU A 131 -2.73 6.32 24.54
C GLU A 131 -2.75 6.63 23.03
N ALA A 132 -2.60 5.61 22.19
CA ALA A 132 -2.65 5.75 20.73
C ALA A 132 -3.99 6.32 20.24
N LYS A 133 -5.11 5.94 20.87
CA LYS A 133 -6.46 6.46 20.57
C LYS A 133 -6.59 7.97 20.78
N ARG A 134 -5.86 8.51 21.77
CA ARG A 134 -5.99 9.91 22.23
C ARG A 134 -4.99 10.87 21.61
N LYS A 135 -3.90 10.35 21.02
CA LYS A 135 -2.82 11.15 20.46
C LYS A 135 -2.74 10.98 18.95
N SER A 136 -2.31 12.03 18.27
CA SER A 136 -1.89 12.01 16.88
C SER A 136 -0.49 11.41 16.73
N GLY A 137 -0.14 10.96 15.53
CA GLY A 137 1.18 10.40 15.25
C GLY A 137 2.29 11.41 15.53
N SER A 138 2.04 12.70 15.29
CA SER A 138 2.95 13.80 15.63
C SER A 138 3.21 13.90 17.14
N GLU A 139 2.19 13.73 17.98
CA GLU A 139 2.34 13.72 19.44
C GLU A 139 3.06 12.45 19.92
N LEU A 140 2.83 11.31 19.26
CA LEU A 140 3.46 10.03 19.60
C LEU A 140 4.98 10.04 19.43
N LEU A 141 5.54 10.89 18.57
CA LEU A 141 7.00 11.07 18.42
C LEU A 141 7.71 11.46 19.74
N THR A 142 6.95 12.02 20.69
CA THR A 142 7.44 12.40 22.03
C THR A 142 6.80 11.59 23.17
N SER A 143 6.09 10.50 22.86
CA SER A 143 5.47 9.65 23.87
C SER A 143 6.50 9.01 24.81
N ASN A 144 6.13 8.89 26.08
CA ASN A 144 6.88 8.13 27.08
C ASN A 144 6.70 6.60 26.90
N LYS A 145 5.71 6.16 26.11
CA LYS A 145 5.55 4.77 25.71
C LYS A 145 6.50 4.49 24.55
N VAL A 146 7.66 3.92 24.88
CA VAL A 146 8.75 3.65 23.93
C VAL A 146 8.25 2.97 22.65
N LEU A 147 7.40 1.94 22.76
CA LEU A 147 6.87 1.23 21.58
C LEU A 147 6.06 2.12 20.63
N LEU A 148 5.22 3.03 21.13
CA LEU A 148 4.46 3.96 20.27
C LEU A 148 5.37 5.01 19.65
N LYS A 149 6.32 5.53 20.44
CA LYS A 149 7.31 6.47 19.95
C LYS A 149 8.14 5.85 18.83
N GLU A 150 8.63 4.64 18.99
CA GLU A 150 9.39 3.93 17.97
C GLU A 150 8.52 3.68 16.73
N LEU A 151 7.27 3.27 16.91
CA LEU A 151 6.33 3.01 15.82
C LEU A 151 6.03 4.27 14.99
N ALA A 152 5.76 5.41 15.62
CA ALA A 152 5.56 6.69 14.94
C ALA A 152 6.84 7.18 14.23
N ASN A 153 8.01 6.98 14.85
CA ASN A 153 9.30 7.30 14.23
C ASN A 153 9.58 6.47 12.98
N SER A 154 9.22 5.17 12.98
CA SER A 154 9.38 4.31 11.80
C SER A 154 8.68 4.88 10.56
N PHE A 155 7.44 5.35 10.69
CA PHE A 155 6.73 6.01 9.58
C PHE A 155 7.47 7.27 9.10
N SER A 156 7.99 8.08 10.02
CA SER A 156 8.76 9.28 9.66
C SER A 156 10.03 8.93 8.86
N TYR A 157 10.75 7.87 9.24
CA TYR A 157 11.93 7.42 8.52
C TYR A 157 11.60 6.80 7.16
N ILE A 158 10.54 5.99 7.07
CA ILE A 158 10.07 5.42 5.80
C ILE A 158 9.71 6.54 4.83
N ARG A 159 8.86 7.49 5.25
CA ARG A 159 8.45 8.63 4.42
C ARG A 159 9.62 9.51 4.01
N LYS A 160 10.63 9.70 4.87
CA LYS A 160 11.88 10.38 4.48
C LYS A 160 12.56 9.66 3.32
N GLY A 161 12.67 8.33 3.37
CA GLY A 161 13.23 7.52 2.29
C GLY A 161 12.41 7.62 1.00
N LEU A 162 11.09 7.50 1.07
CA LEU A 162 10.18 7.59 -0.09
C LEU A 162 10.25 8.98 -0.76
N LYS A 163 10.26 10.06 0.02
CA LYS A 163 10.42 11.43 -0.48
C LYS A 163 11.79 11.67 -1.09
N THR A 164 12.84 11.13 -0.48
CA THR A 164 14.20 11.19 -1.04
C THR A 164 14.27 10.48 -2.39
N MET A 165 13.72 9.27 -2.49
CA MET A 165 13.65 8.55 -3.76
C MET A 165 12.79 9.31 -4.80
N THR A 166 11.70 9.95 -4.38
CA THR A 166 10.87 10.78 -5.27
C THR A 166 11.68 11.92 -5.88
N LEU A 167 12.38 12.67 -5.04
CA LEU A 167 13.20 13.80 -5.45
C LEU A 167 14.36 13.37 -6.36
N GLU A 168 15.10 12.34 -5.96
CA GLU A 168 16.34 11.95 -6.63
C GLU A 168 16.11 11.12 -7.91
N SER A 169 15.02 10.34 -7.97
CA SER A 169 14.70 9.53 -9.16
C SER A 169 13.73 10.20 -10.13
N GLY A 170 13.00 11.22 -9.70
CA GLY A 170 11.93 11.85 -10.46
C GLY A 170 10.66 10.98 -10.61
N ALA A 171 10.62 9.78 -10.02
CA ALA A 171 9.40 8.97 -9.94
C ALA A 171 8.47 9.53 -8.85
N PRO A 172 7.14 9.60 -9.08
CA PRO A 172 6.21 10.09 -8.07
C PRO A 172 5.94 9.02 -6.99
N ILE A 173 6.89 8.76 -6.07
CA ILE A 173 6.76 7.69 -5.08
C ILE A 173 5.92 8.16 -3.87
N GLU A 174 6.37 9.20 -3.18
CA GLU A 174 5.56 10.01 -2.29
C GLU A 174 5.54 11.45 -2.85
N PRO A 175 4.66 11.74 -3.83
CA PRO A 175 4.54 13.08 -4.39
C PRO A 175 3.93 14.05 -3.37
N GLU A 176 4.15 15.35 -3.57
CA GLU A 176 3.74 16.42 -2.63
C GLU A 176 2.26 16.35 -2.23
N SER A 177 1.36 16.07 -3.19
CA SER A 177 -0.07 15.89 -2.91
C SER A 177 -0.34 14.78 -1.90
N GLN A 178 0.41 13.68 -1.96
CA GLN A 178 0.28 12.58 -0.99
C GLN A 178 0.97 12.92 0.33
N THR A 179 2.07 13.68 0.31
CA THR A 179 2.70 14.20 1.52
C THR A 179 1.72 15.05 2.32
N VAL A 180 0.99 15.97 1.68
CA VAL A 180 -0.03 16.81 2.34
C VAL A 180 -1.13 15.96 2.96
N ILE A 181 -1.67 14.98 2.22
CA ILE A 181 -2.73 14.09 2.74
C ILE A 181 -2.21 13.28 3.95
N LEU A 182 -0.99 12.73 3.87
CA LEU A 182 -0.39 11.97 4.97
C LEU A 182 -0.11 12.85 6.20
N ASP A 183 0.37 14.08 6.00
CA ASP A 183 0.67 15.02 7.09
C ASP A 183 -0.60 15.44 7.81
N GLU A 184 -1.66 15.78 7.07
CA GLU A 184 -2.97 16.11 7.64
C GLU A 184 -3.63 14.90 8.32
N SER A 185 -3.52 13.71 7.71
CA SER A 185 -4.02 12.47 8.32
C SER A 185 -3.31 12.14 9.63
N THR A 186 -1.99 12.33 9.70
CA THR A 186 -1.17 12.01 10.88
C THR A 186 -1.47 12.92 12.07
N LYS A 187 -2.07 14.10 11.85
CA LYS A 187 -2.53 15.01 12.91
C LYS A 187 -3.83 14.56 13.58
N LEU A 188 -4.56 13.61 13.00
CA LEU A 188 -5.81 13.12 13.56
C LEU A 188 -5.53 12.18 14.75
N PRO A 189 -6.16 12.39 15.93
CA PRO A 189 -6.03 11.47 17.05
C PRO A 189 -6.46 10.06 16.69
N GLY A 190 -5.68 9.06 17.10
CA GLY A 190 -5.89 7.67 16.71
C GLY A 190 -5.11 7.23 15.47
N VAL A 191 -4.57 8.17 14.68
CA VAL A 191 -3.64 7.85 13.58
C VAL A 191 -2.22 7.80 14.11
N ILE A 192 -1.56 6.66 14.00
CA ILE A 192 -0.18 6.48 14.47
C ILE A 192 0.83 6.95 13.40
N GLY A 193 0.52 6.70 12.14
CA GLY A 193 1.31 7.11 10.99
C GLY A 193 0.81 6.46 9.70
N GLY A 194 1.50 6.71 8.60
CA GLY A 194 1.12 6.17 7.30
C GLY A 194 2.20 6.31 6.25
N VAL A 195 1.96 5.72 5.07
CA VAL A 195 2.85 5.75 3.91
C VAL A 195 2.05 5.76 2.62
N VAL A 196 2.70 6.10 1.51
CA VAL A 196 2.17 5.76 0.18
C VAL A 196 2.55 4.29 -0.10
N PRO A 197 1.58 3.40 -0.35
CA PRO A 197 1.85 1.98 -0.52
C PRO A 197 2.45 1.65 -1.89
N GLY A 198 3.15 0.52 -1.96
CA GLY A 198 3.56 -0.11 -3.22
C GLY A 198 4.60 0.68 -3.99
N ALA A 199 4.33 0.91 -5.28
CA ALA A 199 5.17 1.71 -6.16
C ALA A 199 4.95 3.23 -5.98
N GLY A 200 4.09 3.64 -5.05
CA GLY A 200 3.74 5.03 -4.88
C GLY A 200 2.75 5.53 -5.92
N GLY A 201 2.72 6.84 -6.12
CA GLY A 201 1.87 7.51 -7.11
C GLY A 201 0.83 8.40 -6.45
N TYR A 202 -0.30 8.55 -7.12
CA TYR A 202 -1.38 9.46 -6.72
C TYR A 202 -2.64 8.72 -6.25
N ASP A 203 -2.60 7.39 -6.22
CA ASP A 203 -3.81 6.57 -6.11
C ASP A 203 -4.33 6.46 -4.68
N ALA A 204 -3.46 6.18 -3.71
CA ALA A 204 -3.87 5.91 -2.34
C ALA A 204 -2.74 6.16 -1.32
N ILE A 205 -3.14 6.28 -0.06
CA ILE A 205 -2.27 6.19 1.12
C ILE A 205 -2.74 5.04 2.02
N CYS A 206 -1.84 4.57 2.87
CA CYS A 206 -2.16 3.60 3.93
C CYS A 206 -1.86 4.23 5.28
N LEU A 207 -2.82 4.10 6.22
CA LEU A 207 -2.69 4.59 7.59
C LEU A 207 -2.70 3.41 8.56
N LEU A 208 -1.83 3.45 9.57
CA LEU A 208 -1.94 2.61 10.75
C LEU A 208 -2.66 3.40 11.84
N VAL A 209 -3.79 2.86 12.32
CA VAL A 209 -4.69 3.54 13.24
C VAL A 209 -5.09 2.63 14.40
N ALA A 210 -5.49 3.22 15.52
CA ALA A 210 -6.22 2.50 16.55
C ALA A 210 -7.63 2.16 16.05
N THR A 211 -8.01 0.88 16.06
CA THR A 211 -9.25 0.38 15.43
C THR A 211 -10.51 1.12 15.89
N ASP A 212 -10.66 1.35 17.20
CA ASP A 212 -11.83 2.05 17.75
C ASP A 212 -11.92 3.52 17.32
N SER A 213 -10.83 4.10 16.81
CA SER A 213 -10.79 5.50 16.37
C SER A 213 -11.24 5.68 14.92
N VAL A 214 -11.45 4.62 14.14
CA VAL A 214 -11.75 4.71 12.68
C VAL A 214 -12.91 5.64 12.37
N GLU A 215 -14.04 5.50 13.05
CA GLU A 215 -15.22 6.35 12.79
C GLU A 215 -14.98 7.83 13.18
N SER A 216 -14.24 8.06 14.26
CA SER A 216 -13.83 9.41 14.67
C SER A 216 -12.88 10.05 13.65
N ILE A 217 -11.93 9.27 13.13
CA ILE A 217 -10.98 9.69 12.11
C ILE A 217 -11.72 10.04 10.82
N LYS A 218 -12.64 9.19 10.34
CA LYS A 218 -13.47 9.47 9.16
C LYS A 218 -14.25 10.79 9.31
N LYS A 219 -14.87 11.00 10.48
CA LYS A 219 -15.62 12.23 10.78
C LYS A 219 -14.74 13.48 10.78
N GLN A 220 -13.56 13.41 11.38
CA GLN A 220 -12.62 14.54 11.41
C GLN A 220 -12.02 14.81 10.03
N ALA A 221 -11.71 13.77 9.27
CA ALA A 221 -11.19 13.88 7.91
C ALA A 221 -12.20 14.57 6.97
N ALA A 222 -13.49 14.28 7.10
CA ALA A 222 -14.54 14.96 6.33
C ALA A 222 -14.62 16.48 6.58
N ALA A 223 -14.15 16.95 7.74
CA ALA A 223 -14.08 18.37 8.09
C ALA A 223 -12.74 19.03 7.72
N ASN A 224 -11.74 18.25 7.30
CA ASN A 224 -10.42 18.76 6.90
C ASN A 224 -10.39 19.00 5.39
N GLN A 225 -10.08 20.22 4.97
CA GLN A 225 -10.06 20.63 3.55
C GLN A 225 -9.11 19.79 2.69
N ALA A 226 -7.99 19.32 3.23
CA ALA A 226 -7.05 18.47 2.50
C ALA A 226 -7.52 17.02 2.37
N LEU A 227 -8.41 16.56 3.26
CA LEU A 227 -8.86 15.17 3.34
C LEU A 227 -10.30 14.99 2.83
N GLN A 228 -11.07 16.05 2.64
CA GLN A 228 -12.47 15.96 2.21
C GLN A 228 -12.67 15.31 0.83
N HIS A 229 -11.60 15.19 0.03
CA HIS A 229 -11.62 14.58 -1.30
C HIS A 229 -11.09 13.15 -1.32
N VAL A 230 -10.71 12.57 -0.17
CA VAL A 230 -10.29 11.17 -0.10
C VAL A 230 -11.48 10.26 0.13
N ASN A 231 -11.45 9.08 -0.48
CA ASN A 231 -12.42 8.03 -0.23
C ASN A 231 -11.83 6.99 0.73
N TRP A 232 -12.60 6.64 1.75
CA TRP A 232 -12.24 5.58 2.68
C TRP A 232 -12.61 4.23 2.07
N LEU A 233 -11.63 3.35 1.94
CA LEU A 233 -11.84 2.00 1.43
C LEU A 233 -12.08 1.06 2.62
N ASP A 234 -13.32 0.60 2.79
CA ASP A 234 -13.70 -0.38 3.81
C ASP A 234 -13.27 -1.79 3.38
N LEU A 235 -11.96 -2.04 3.46
CA LEU A 235 -11.32 -3.31 3.10
C LEU A 235 -10.89 -4.06 4.35
N GLN A 236 -10.88 -5.39 4.25
CA GLN A 236 -10.42 -6.28 5.30
C GLN A 236 -9.24 -7.11 4.83
N GLN A 237 -8.46 -7.64 5.76
CA GLN A 237 -7.42 -8.60 5.44
C GLN A 237 -8.05 -9.88 4.87
N GLU A 238 -7.50 -10.35 3.76
CA GLU A 238 -7.88 -11.61 3.12
C GLU A 238 -6.79 -12.66 3.34
N ASN A 239 -7.21 -13.89 3.64
CA ASN A 239 -6.29 -15.02 3.87
C ASN A 239 -6.35 -16.06 2.73
N SER A 240 -7.24 -15.87 1.75
CA SER A 240 -7.36 -16.69 0.55
C SER A 240 -6.67 -16.06 -0.67
N GLY A 241 -5.87 -16.87 -1.36
CA GLY A 241 -5.12 -16.45 -2.55
C GLY A 241 -5.94 -16.50 -3.84
N LEU A 242 -5.32 -17.01 -4.91
CA LEU A 242 -5.99 -17.27 -6.18
C LEU A 242 -7.14 -18.27 -5.99
N ALA A 243 -8.32 -17.95 -6.54
CA ALA A 243 -9.49 -18.82 -6.50
C ALA A 243 -10.07 -19.04 -7.90
N CYS A 244 -10.64 -20.23 -8.12
CA CYS A 244 -11.54 -20.49 -9.25
C CYS A 244 -12.95 -20.07 -8.82
N GLU A 245 -13.64 -19.31 -9.66
CA GLU A 245 -14.90 -18.67 -9.33
C GLU A 245 -16.10 -19.33 -10.02
N ASP A 246 -17.29 -19.18 -9.42
CA ASP A 246 -18.54 -19.61 -10.05
C ASP A 246 -18.89 -18.68 -11.22
N LEU A 247 -19.00 -19.26 -12.42
CA LEU A 247 -19.34 -18.54 -13.65
C LEU A 247 -20.68 -17.82 -13.59
N ASN A 248 -21.63 -18.27 -12.77
CA ASN A 248 -22.94 -17.63 -12.63
C ASN A 248 -22.84 -16.21 -12.06
N GLN A 249 -21.73 -15.87 -11.40
CA GLN A 249 -21.47 -14.52 -10.88
C GLN A 249 -20.92 -13.57 -11.96
N TYR A 250 -20.60 -14.08 -13.16
CA TYR A 250 -20.01 -13.35 -14.29
C TYR A 250 -20.79 -13.63 -15.61
N ALA A 251 -22.07 -13.96 -15.49
CA ALA A 251 -22.99 -14.24 -16.58
C ALA A 251 -23.75 -12.98 -17.02
#